data_AF-A0A9X0DVM0-F1
#
_entry.id   AF-A0A9X0DVM0-F1
#
_cell.length_a   1.000
_cell.length_b   1.000
_cell.length_c   1.000
_cell.angle_alpha   90.00
_cell.angle_beta   90.00
_cell.angle_gamma   90.00
#
_symmetry.space_group_name_H-M   'P 1'
#
loop_
_entity.id
_entity.type
_entity.pdbx_description
1 polymer ?
#
loop_
_entity_poly.entity_id
_entity_poly.type
_entity_poly.pdbx_seq_one_letter_code
_entity_poly.pdbx_strand_id
1 'polypeptide(L)'
;MMTRETFLPLYERQLAALKKAFTAPASVDWQEVFSQFKQWRQQHQPQDVAVADFSSMFAVPTSRLTGTECRLHRVWLGGSTPLNVNRTIAQWQRAIEASRSDFQQTLWVWDAQQLAADSHFVAQPRDSALQLGTLFLPDALVQVNSLSALMHSIDCALADVLQQLHDKRYYATLSDFFRLAILTECGGVYLDADTIPAQPATLFLCQPELPDFPGEQQHISWLNLFTDETGMIISHQNNPVLQELQRRLSEVYRGWPQPIAAKTPDSERAIFEPFYQLWCEQLQITQLSHQDFSCFAVYGFDAPTPRVCGIKGMRLQEDILSGERCALNIDEQQHYQQTVNQLSQRSWQLSDPLQLGELVPLFAEQEILQIAYAPQLRAEIPYYHYYGVLCQDPQLDKVNGLFSDYLVALTDKKINDGAFWQPVYRATSLPLIFKPGTISDQREQRRMAQLIFSTSYLEYCSVDNIYATDLTTLQLRQNIQPFLQQISMIYNSQGKMIGFLNAASIKEYDQIKVEYGYRKEVRPLDEAYDDFVNHYGQPDDYFVCSVAFLPEEQGKGYFNQVLSRMIEQAKQQKLRRITLCVWQSSPASMIYRKKGFEVIGTMTNEMTRFNDQLLFMAFSL
;
A
#
# COMPACT_ATOMS: atom_id res chain seq x y z
N MET A 1 27.63 1.78 -19.05
CA MET A 1 26.42 1.49 -18.25
C MET A 1 25.30 2.35 -18.78
N MET A 2 24.07 1.85 -18.73
CA MET A 2 22.90 2.68 -19.04
C MET A 2 22.55 3.54 -17.83
N THR A 3 21.92 4.69 -18.05
CA THR A 3 21.46 5.62 -17.01
C THR A 3 19.95 5.79 -17.11
N ARG A 4 19.30 6.28 -16.05
CA ARG A 4 17.86 6.59 -16.07
C ARG A 4 17.46 7.48 -17.26
N GLU A 5 18.23 8.52 -17.56
CA GLU A 5 17.96 9.48 -18.65
C GLU A 5 18.10 8.87 -20.05
N THR A 6 18.87 7.79 -20.19
CA THR A 6 19.07 7.09 -21.47
C THR A 6 18.17 5.86 -21.62
N PHE A 7 17.82 5.19 -20.52
CA PHE A 7 16.91 4.05 -20.50
C PHE A 7 15.47 4.48 -20.75
N LEU A 8 14.92 5.43 -19.97
CA LEU A 8 13.49 5.77 -20.04
C LEU A 8 13.05 6.19 -21.46
N PRO A 9 13.71 7.13 -22.16
CA PRO A 9 13.29 7.49 -23.52
C PRO A 9 13.43 6.36 -24.54
N LEU A 10 14.39 5.44 -24.33
CA LEU A 10 14.57 4.28 -25.21
C LEU A 10 13.53 3.19 -24.95
N TYR A 11 13.24 2.91 -23.69
CA TYR A 11 12.19 2.01 -23.23
C TYR A 11 10.83 2.47 -23.76
N GLU A 12 10.44 3.72 -23.52
CA GLU A 12 9.16 4.27 -23.97
C GLU A 12 9.03 4.25 -25.51
N ARG A 13 10.11 4.53 -26.23
CA ARG A 13 10.12 4.46 -27.70
C ARG A 13 9.98 3.02 -28.22
N GLN A 14 10.64 2.04 -27.60
CA GLN A 14 10.51 0.63 -27.97
C GLN A 14 9.12 0.08 -27.61
N LEU A 15 8.61 0.44 -26.43
CA LEU A 15 7.27 0.08 -25.97
C LEU A 15 6.18 0.64 -26.91
N ALA A 16 6.28 1.92 -27.29
CA ALA A 16 5.37 2.54 -28.25
C ALA A 16 5.45 1.91 -29.66
N ALA A 17 6.62 1.41 -30.07
CA ALA A 17 6.76 0.67 -31.32
C ALA A 17 6.09 -0.72 -31.23
N LEU A 18 6.23 -1.41 -30.10
CA LEU A 18 5.60 -2.71 -29.84
C LEU A 18 4.07 -2.59 -29.76
N LYS A 19 3.53 -1.55 -29.08
CA LYS A 19 2.08 -1.26 -29.06
C LYS A 19 1.53 -0.97 -30.47
N LYS A 20 2.28 -0.30 -31.35
CA LYS A 20 1.89 -0.06 -32.76
C LYS A 20 1.87 -1.33 -33.61
N ALA A 21 2.66 -2.34 -33.24
CA ALA A 21 2.70 -3.64 -33.91
C ALA A 21 1.71 -4.65 -33.30
N PHE A 22 0.91 -4.26 -32.30
CA PHE A 22 -0.06 -5.15 -31.67
C PHE A 22 -1.15 -5.56 -32.67
N THR A 23 -1.28 -6.87 -32.88
CA THR A 23 -2.39 -7.50 -33.58
C THR A 23 -3.19 -8.32 -32.58
N ALA A 24 -4.52 -8.35 -32.72
CA ALA A 24 -5.36 -9.35 -32.07
C ALA A 24 -5.66 -10.48 -33.07
N PRO A 25 -5.39 -11.75 -32.74
CA PRO A 25 -4.58 -12.23 -31.62
C PRO A 25 -3.07 -11.92 -31.80
N ALA A 26 -2.32 -11.98 -30.70
CA ALA A 26 -0.89 -11.66 -30.68
C ALA A 26 -0.09 -12.71 -31.48
N SER A 27 0.42 -12.32 -32.65
CA SER A 27 1.10 -13.21 -33.59
C SER A 27 2.41 -13.80 -33.05
N VAL A 28 2.89 -14.89 -33.66
CA VAL A 28 4.19 -15.50 -33.31
C VAL A 28 5.32 -14.47 -33.41
N ASP A 29 5.35 -13.68 -34.49
CA ASP A 29 6.33 -12.60 -34.68
C ASP A 29 6.25 -11.55 -33.56
N TRP A 30 5.05 -11.17 -33.13
CA TRP A 30 4.85 -10.24 -32.03
C TRP A 30 5.38 -10.83 -30.70
N GLN A 31 5.10 -12.11 -30.44
CA GLN A 31 5.57 -12.81 -29.24
C GLN A 31 7.10 -12.93 -29.21
N GLU A 32 7.75 -13.16 -30.35
CA GLU A 32 9.20 -13.18 -30.46
C GLU A 32 9.80 -11.80 -30.16
N VAL A 33 9.33 -10.74 -30.83
CA VAL A 33 9.80 -9.36 -30.62
C VAL A 33 9.58 -8.90 -29.17
N PHE A 34 8.43 -9.26 -28.58
CA PHE A 34 8.12 -8.97 -27.17
C PHE A 34 9.07 -9.71 -26.21
N SER A 35 9.40 -10.96 -26.50
CA SER A 35 10.37 -11.75 -25.71
C SER A 35 11.78 -11.14 -25.80
N GLN A 36 12.21 -10.73 -26.99
CA GLN A 36 13.46 -9.99 -27.19
C GLN A 36 13.46 -8.67 -26.42
N PHE A 37 12.34 -7.94 -26.36
CA PHE A 37 12.22 -6.71 -25.57
C PHE A 37 12.29 -6.96 -24.06
N LYS A 38 11.64 -8.01 -23.52
CA LYS A 38 11.78 -8.39 -22.10
C LYS A 38 13.23 -8.72 -21.73
N GLN A 39 13.95 -9.43 -22.62
CA GLN A 39 15.36 -9.77 -22.43
C GLN A 39 16.26 -8.52 -22.51
N TRP A 40 16.03 -7.63 -23.48
CA TRP A 40 16.73 -6.36 -23.59
C TRP A 40 16.58 -5.52 -22.30
N ARG A 41 15.35 -5.37 -21.80
CA ARG A 41 15.04 -4.70 -20.53
C ARG A 41 15.88 -5.27 -19.38
N GLN A 42 15.85 -6.58 -19.17
CA GLN A 42 16.58 -7.25 -18.08
C GLN A 42 18.10 -7.03 -18.16
N GLN A 43 18.66 -6.94 -19.36
CA GLN A 43 20.10 -6.72 -19.57
C GLN A 43 20.53 -5.25 -19.41
N HIS A 44 19.64 -4.30 -19.65
CA HIS A 44 20.00 -2.88 -19.80
C HIS A 44 19.41 -1.95 -18.72
N GLN A 45 18.42 -2.39 -17.93
CA GLN A 45 17.75 -1.55 -16.93
C GLN A 45 18.74 -0.97 -15.87
N PRO A 46 18.74 0.34 -15.65
CA PRO A 46 19.46 0.98 -14.54
C PRO A 46 18.85 0.66 -13.16
N GLN A 47 19.69 0.62 -12.12
CA GLN A 47 19.26 0.32 -10.73
C GLN A 47 18.43 1.44 -10.07
N ASP A 48 18.33 2.61 -10.68
CA ASP A 48 17.69 3.81 -10.15
C ASP A 48 16.34 4.15 -10.84
N VAL A 49 15.84 3.26 -11.71
CA VAL A 49 14.51 3.36 -12.32
C VAL A 49 13.49 2.56 -11.50
N ALA A 50 12.43 3.24 -11.07
CA ALA A 50 11.34 2.69 -10.29
C ALA A 50 10.05 2.55 -11.13
N VAL A 51 9.07 1.81 -10.63
CA VAL A 51 7.80 1.54 -11.32
C VAL A 51 7.02 2.83 -11.62
N ALA A 52 7.06 3.79 -10.70
CA ALA A 52 6.46 5.11 -10.85
C ALA A 52 7.07 5.96 -11.98
N ASP A 53 8.23 5.57 -12.55
CA ASP A 53 8.89 6.31 -13.63
C ASP A 53 8.43 5.91 -15.04
N PHE A 54 7.66 4.81 -15.18
CA PHE A 54 7.18 4.32 -16.48
C PHE A 54 5.83 4.93 -16.91
N SER A 55 5.66 5.15 -18.21
CA SER A 55 4.37 5.56 -18.80
C SER A 55 3.39 4.39 -18.97
N SER A 56 3.87 3.15 -18.96
CA SER A 56 3.07 1.92 -19.03
C SER A 56 3.90 0.71 -18.62
N MET A 57 3.27 -0.26 -17.94
CA MET A 57 3.84 -1.56 -17.58
C MET A 57 3.49 -2.67 -18.59
N PHE A 58 2.66 -2.40 -19.60
CA PHE A 58 2.16 -3.41 -20.55
C PHE A 58 2.49 -3.11 -22.02
N ALA A 59 2.70 -4.17 -22.82
CA ALA A 59 3.04 -4.11 -24.26
C ALA A 59 1.85 -3.87 -25.21
N VAL A 60 0.65 -3.74 -24.66
CA VAL A 60 -0.62 -3.58 -25.40
C VAL A 60 -1.21 -2.19 -25.11
N PRO A 61 -2.18 -1.69 -25.92
CA PRO A 61 -2.92 -0.49 -25.57
C PRO A 61 -3.59 -0.61 -24.19
N THR A 62 -3.47 0.44 -23.39
CA THR A 62 -3.93 0.46 -22.00
C THR A 62 -4.54 1.80 -21.63
N SER A 63 -5.58 1.75 -20.81
CA SER A 63 -6.14 2.90 -20.08
C SER A 63 -5.73 2.80 -18.60
N ARG A 64 -6.05 3.81 -17.78
CA ARG A 64 -5.65 3.90 -16.37
C ARG A 64 -6.80 4.42 -15.52
N LEU A 65 -7.09 3.76 -14.38
CA LEU A 65 -7.96 4.34 -13.36
C LEU A 65 -7.36 5.65 -12.85
N THR A 66 -8.17 6.70 -12.75
CA THR A 66 -7.73 8.00 -12.24
C THR A 66 -8.79 8.70 -11.39
N GLY A 67 -8.35 9.62 -10.53
CA GLY A 67 -9.25 10.51 -9.78
C GLY A 67 -10.27 9.73 -8.93
N THR A 68 -11.55 9.87 -9.27
CA THR A 68 -12.67 9.24 -8.56
C THR A 68 -12.73 7.71 -8.71
N GLU A 69 -12.07 7.15 -9.72
CA GLU A 69 -12.00 5.69 -9.96
C GLU A 69 -10.91 5.00 -9.13
N CYS A 70 -10.04 5.75 -8.44
CA CYS A 70 -9.03 5.20 -7.53
C CYS A 70 -9.68 4.69 -6.23
N ARG A 71 -10.49 3.64 -6.35
CA ARG A 71 -11.30 3.08 -5.25
C ARG A 71 -11.27 1.56 -5.22
N LEU A 72 -11.12 1.01 -4.00
CA LEU A 72 -11.30 -0.40 -3.70
C LEU A 72 -12.67 -0.58 -3.03
N HIS A 73 -13.62 -1.14 -3.76
CA HIS A 73 -15.00 -1.37 -3.33
C HIS A 73 -15.19 -2.79 -2.80
N ARG A 74 -15.88 -2.93 -1.67
CA ARG A 74 -16.35 -4.21 -1.10
C ARG A 74 -17.82 -4.12 -0.72
N VAL A 75 -18.53 -5.24 -0.78
CA VAL A 75 -19.90 -5.37 -0.27
C VAL A 75 -19.89 -6.20 1.01
N TRP A 76 -20.61 -5.74 2.04
CA TRP A 76 -20.88 -6.54 3.23
C TRP A 76 -22.33 -6.37 3.69
N LEU A 77 -23.05 -7.48 3.89
CA LEU A 77 -24.47 -7.51 4.21
C LEU A 77 -24.73 -8.38 5.44
N GLY A 78 -25.79 -8.04 6.19
CA GLY A 78 -26.28 -8.86 7.31
C GLY A 78 -25.68 -8.59 8.69
N GLY A 79 -24.82 -7.58 8.84
CA GLY A 79 -24.32 -7.11 10.15
C GLY A 79 -23.02 -6.31 10.06
N SER A 80 -22.32 -6.17 11.20
CA SER A 80 -20.92 -5.70 11.26
C SER A 80 -19.97 -6.62 10.50
N THR A 81 -18.83 -6.08 10.07
CA THR A 81 -17.79 -6.84 9.37
C THR A 81 -17.02 -7.77 10.34
N PRO A 82 -16.79 -9.04 9.98
CA PRO A 82 -16.03 -9.98 10.80
C PRO A 82 -14.54 -9.66 10.80
N LEU A 83 -13.81 -10.25 11.74
CA LEU A 83 -12.39 -9.97 11.97
C LEU A 83 -11.49 -10.26 10.76
N ASN A 84 -11.79 -11.30 9.98
CA ASN A 84 -11.03 -11.63 8.77
C ASN A 84 -11.18 -10.52 7.71
N VAL A 85 -12.39 -10.06 7.42
CA VAL A 85 -12.67 -8.92 6.52
C VAL A 85 -11.99 -7.63 7.00
N ASN A 86 -12.00 -7.35 8.31
CA ASN A 86 -11.29 -6.18 8.85
C ASN A 86 -9.77 -6.30 8.65
N ARG A 87 -9.20 -7.51 8.75
CA ARG A 87 -7.79 -7.77 8.44
C ARG A 87 -7.46 -7.64 6.96
N THR A 88 -8.30 -8.13 6.04
CA THR A 88 -8.06 -8.00 4.59
C THR A 88 -8.05 -6.52 4.18
N ILE A 89 -8.97 -5.72 4.72
CA ILE A 89 -9.01 -4.26 4.52
C ILE A 89 -7.72 -3.60 5.02
N ALA A 90 -7.21 -3.96 6.20
CA ALA A 90 -5.94 -3.44 6.72
C ALA A 90 -4.74 -3.86 5.83
N GLN A 91 -4.71 -5.09 5.32
CA GLN A 91 -3.67 -5.54 4.38
C GLN A 91 -3.67 -4.73 3.07
N TRP A 92 -4.85 -4.43 2.53
CA TRP A 92 -4.99 -3.55 1.37
C TRP A 92 -4.64 -2.10 1.69
N GLN A 93 -4.90 -1.60 2.90
CA GLN A 93 -4.43 -0.27 3.32
C GLN A 93 -2.90 -0.19 3.28
N ARG A 94 -2.22 -1.23 3.79
CA ARG A 94 -0.76 -1.33 3.78
C ARG A 94 -0.21 -1.46 2.36
N ALA A 95 -0.97 -2.06 1.43
CA ALA A 95 -0.64 -2.04 0.00
C ALA A 95 -0.77 -0.63 -0.61
N ILE A 96 -1.82 0.12 -0.27
CA ILE A 96 -2.03 1.53 -0.69
C ILE A 96 -0.90 2.42 -0.19
N GLU A 97 -0.51 2.27 1.08
CA GLU A 97 0.60 3.03 1.70
C GLU A 97 1.97 2.68 1.09
N ALA A 98 2.26 1.39 0.92
CA ALA A 98 3.48 0.93 0.26
C ALA A 98 3.54 1.37 -1.21
N SER A 99 2.37 1.48 -1.86
CA SER A 99 2.23 2.00 -3.23
C SER A 99 2.05 3.51 -3.33
N ARG A 100 2.08 4.24 -2.21
CA ARG A 100 1.88 5.70 -2.11
C ARG A 100 0.77 6.22 -3.05
N SER A 101 -0.28 5.43 -3.21
CA SER A 101 -1.33 5.65 -4.20
C SER A 101 -2.49 6.41 -3.58
N ASP A 102 -3.25 7.12 -4.42
CA ASP A 102 -4.44 7.86 -3.99
C ASP A 102 -5.68 6.96 -3.84
N PHE A 103 -5.50 5.63 -3.80
CA PHE A 103 -6.60 4.67 -3.69
C PHE A 103 -7.33 4.78 -2.35
N GLN A 104 -8.65 4.86 -2.40
CA GLN A 104 -9.52 4.92 -1.23
C GLN A 104 -10.28 3.60 -1.03
N GLN A 105 -10.44 3.16 0.21
CA GLN A 105 -11.22 1.97 0.51
C GLN A 105 -12.68 2.33 0.78
N THR A 106 -13.60 1.63 0.14
CA THR A 106 -15.06 1.83 0.26
C THR A 106 -15.75 0.53 0.64
N LEU A 107 -16.50 0.55 1.74
CA LEU A 107 -17.40 -0.52 2.13
C LEU A 107 -18.85 -0.13 1.80
N TRP A 108 -19.52 -1.00 1.05
CA TRP A 108 -20.93 -0.87 0.75
C TRP A 108 -21.74 -1.78 1.67
N VAL A 109 -22.64 -1.19 2.44
CA VAL A 109 -23.59 -1.86 3.34
C VAL A 109 -25.02 -1.56 2.89
N TRP A 110 -26.03 -2.27 3.40
CA TRP A 110 -27.42 -1.99 3.01
C TRP A 110 -27.80 -0.53 3.29
N ASP A 111 -27.63 -0.11 4.54
CA ASP A 111 -27.93 1.24 5.02
C ASP A 111 -27.13 1.55 6.31
N ALA A 112 -27.38 2.71 6.91
CA ALA A 112 -26.78 3.09 8.19
C ALA A 112 -27.31 2.29 9.39
N GLN A 113 -28.47 1.64 9.28
CA GLN A 113 -29.03 0.82 10.36
C GLN A 113 -28.24 -0.47 10.54
N GLN A 114 -27.71 -1.05 9.45
CA GLN A 114 -26.82 -2.23 9.49
C GLN A 114 -25.60 -2.01 10.42
N LEU A 115 -25.04 -0.79 10.47
CA LEU A 115 -23.87 -0.45 11.28
C LEU A 115 -24.21 0.34 12.56
N ALA A 116 -25.48 0.52 12.91
CA ALA A 116 -25.89 1.37 14.04
C ALA A 116 -25.39 0.89 15.42
N ALA A 117 -24.99 -0.38 15.53
CA ALA A 117 -24.39 -0.97 16.74
C ALA A 117 -22.86 -1.07 16.68
N ASP A 118 -22.23 -0.68 15.57
CA ASP A 118 -20.78 -0.77 15.40
C ASP A 118 -20.07 0.47 15.96
N SER A 119 -19.30 0.30 17.04
CA SER A 119 -18.58 1.38 17.71
C SER A 119 -17.51 2.05 16.85
N HIS A 120 -17.10 1.43 15.74
CA HIS A 120 -16.11 1.96 14.81
C HIS A 120 -16.72 2.82 13.71
N PHE A 121 -18.05 2.76 13.52
CA PHE A 121 -18.75 3.50 12.50
C PHE A 121 -19.16 4.89 12.99
N VAL A 122 -18.71 5.93 12.28
CA VAL A 122 -19.12 7.31 12.50
C VAL A 122 -19.90 7.79 11.29
N ALA A 123 -21.21 7.99 11.48
CA ALA A 123 -22.05 8.64 10.49
C ALA A 123 -21.59 10.10 10.28
N GLN A 124 -21.54 10.55 9.03
CA GLN A 124 -21.11 11.90 8.66
C GLN A 124 -22.20 12.64 7.88
N PRO A 125 -22.14 13.99 7.77
CA PRO A 125 -22.92 14.72 6.79
C PRO A 125 -22.71 14.14 5.39
N ARG A 126 -23.78 14.06 4.60
CA ARG A 126 -23.72 13.45 3.26
C ARG A 126 -23.11 14.41 2.24
N ASP A 127 -21.82 14.23 1.94
CA ASP A 127 -21.18 14.91 0.81
C ASP A 127 -21.67 14.37 -0.56
N SER A 128 -22.21 13.15 -0.57
CA SER A 128 -22.90 12.55 -1.73
C SER A 128 -24.13 11.75 -1.28
N ALA A 129 -25.09 11.53 -2.20
CA ALA A 129 -26.34 10.83 -1.89
C ALA A 129 -26.15 9.39 -1.36
N LEU A 130 -25.05 8.73 -1.77
CA LEU A 130 -24.73 7.34 -1.45
C LEU A 130 -23.92 7.19 -0.15
N GLN A 131 -23.22 8.23 0.30
CA GLN A 131 -22.32 8.16 1.46
C GLN A 131 -23.10 8.17 2.78
N LEU A 132 -22.66 7.32 3.71
CA LEU A 132 -23.22 7.18 5.06
C LEU A 132 -22.27 7.69 6.15
N GLY A 133 -20.96 7.52 5.97
CA GLY A 133 -19.96 7.90 6.96
C GLY A 133 -18.60 7.25 6.75
N THR A 134 -17.87 7.04 7.84
CA THR A 134 -16.54 6.40 7.85
C THR A 134 -16.49 5.30 8.91
N LEU A 135 -15.88 4.18 8.56
CA LEU A 135 -15.55 3.09 9.48
C LEU A 135 -14.05 3.19 9.84
N PHE A 136 -13.77 3.33 11.14
CA PHE A 136 -12.42 3.48 11.69
C PHE A 136 -11.89 2.13 12.17
N LEU A 137 -11.24 1.39 11.27
CA LEU A 137 -10.63 0.10 11.59
C LEU A 137 -9.19 0.29 12.10
N PRO A 138 -8.64 -0.68 12.85
CA PRO A 138 -7.21 -0.74 13.11
C PRO A 138 -6.43 -0.68 11.79
N ASP A 139 -5.52 0.28 11.69
CA ASP A 139 -4.67 0.54 10.53
C ASP A 139 -5.41 0.76 9.18
N ALA A 140 -6.69 1.15 9.19
CA ALA A 140 -7.43 1.50 7.98
C ALA A 140 -8.59 2.50 8.19
N LEU A 141 -8.76 3.42 7.23
CA LEU A 141 -9.92 4.30 7.13
C LEU A 141 -10.76 3.89 5.91
N VAL A 142 -12.05 3.61 6.13
CA VAL A 142 -12.93 3.10 5.07
C VAL A 142 -14.15 4.01 4.93
N GLN A 143 -14.38 4.53 3.72
CA GLN A 143 -15.62 5.22 3.40
C GLN A 143 -16.78 4.22 3.40
N VAL A 144 -17.91 4.56 4.01
CA VAL A 144 -19.10 3.71 4.02
C VAL A 144 -20.18 4.31 3.11
N ASN A 145 -20.67 3.51 2.16
CA ASN A 145 -21.74 3.85 1.23
C ASN A 145 -22.94 2.90 1.37
N SER A 146 -24.10 3.33 0.87
CA SER A 146 -25.38 2.63 0.95
C SER A 146 -25.78 1.96 -0.36
N LEU A 147 -26.00 0.65 -0.29
CA LEU A 147 -26.57 -0.17 -1.36
C LEU A 147 -28.06 0.10 -1.55
N SER A 148 -28.82 0.36 -0.48
CA SER A 148 -30.22 0.75 -0.61
C SER A 148 -30.37 2.12 -1.30
N ALA A 149 -29.46 3.09 -1.05
CA ALA A 149 -29.46 4.34 -1.81
C ALA A 149 -29.14 4.12 -3.30
N LEU A 150 -28.15 3.28 -3.62
CA LEU A 150 -27.77 2.92 -4.99
C LEU A 150 -28.89 2.12 -5.71
N MET A 151 -29.61 1.28 -5.00
CA MET A 151 -30.79 0.56 -5.51
C MET A 151 -31.89 1.53 -5.96
N HIS A 152 -32.21 2.51 -5.12
CA HIS A 152 -33.27 3.48 -5.42
C HIS A 152 -32.92 4.46 -6.56
N SER A 153 -31.65 4.59 -6.96
CA SER A 153 -31.27 5.37 -8.15
C SER A 153 -31.39 4.61 -9.47
N ILE A 154 -31.71 3.30 -9.45
CA ILE A 154 -31.85 2.48 -10.67
C ILE A 154 -33.31 2.49 -11.17
N ASP A 155 -34.23 1.85 -10.44
CA ASP A 155 -35.64 1.67 -10.82
C ASP A 155 -36.45 1.14 -9.62
N CYS A 156 -37.67 1.67 -9.42
CA CYS A 156 -38.57 1.25 -8.35
C CYS A 156 -39.00 -0.22 -8.46
N ALA A 157 -39.29 -0.72 -9.67
CA ALA A 157 -39.79 -2.09 -9.82
C ALA A 157 -38.71 -3.15 -9.48
N LEU A 158 -37.44 -2.81 -9.75
CA LEU A 158 -36.30 -3.63 -9.36
C LEU A 158 -36.00 -3.52 -7.85
N ALA A 159 -36.20 -2.34 -7.26
CA ALA A 159 -35.97 -2.10 -5.83
C ALA A 159 -36.80 -3.03 -4.93
N ASP A 160 -38.08 -3.26 -5.25
CA ASP A 160 -38.95 -4.17 -4.49
C ASP A 160 -38.44 -5.64 -4.51
N VAL A 161 -37.81 -6.06 -5.61
CA VAL A 161 -37.22 -7.40 -5.76
C VAL A 161 -35.93 -7.51 -4.95
N LEU A 162 -35.04 -6.53 -5.07
CA LEU A 162 -33.76 -6.49 -4.35
C LEU A 162 -33.97 -6.36 -2.82
N GLN A 163 -34.98 -5.60 -2.37
CA GLN A 163 -35.39 -5.54 -0.96
C GLN A 163 -35.87 -6.92 -0.45
N GLN A 164 -36.70 -7.64 -1.22
CA GLN A 164 -37.11 -8.99 -0.83
C GLN A 164 -35.94 -9.99 -0.78
N LEU A 165 -34.96 -9.88 -1.67
CA LEU A 165 -33.73 -10.68 -1.63
C LEU A 165 -32.92 -10.37 -0.38
N HIS A 166 -32.83 -9.10 0.02
CA HIS A 166 -32.16 -8.66 1.25
C HIS A 166 -32.85 -9.25 2.49
N ASP A 167 -34.16 -9.06 2.61
CA ASP A 167 -34.95 -9.51 3.76
C ASP A 167 -34.91 -11.04 3.94
N LYS A 168 -34.76 -11.77 2.83
CA LYS A 168 -34.64 -13.24 2.79
C LYS A 168 -33.19 -13.74 2.78
N ARG A 169 -32.22 -12.84 2.95
CA ARG A 169 -30.78 -13.11 3.16
C ARG A 169 -30.06 -13.77 1.98
N TYR A 170 -30.46 -13.43 0.74
CA TYR A 170 -29.73 -13.76 -0.48
C TYR A 170 -28.54 -12.82 -0.69
N TYR A 171 -27.66 -12.72 0.32
CA TYR A 171 -26.59 -11.73 0.36
C TYR A 171 -25.50 -11.94 -0.71
N ALA A 172 -25.18 -13.20 -1.06
CA ALA A 172 -24.24 -13.51 -2.14
C ALA A 172 -24.76 -12.99 -3.48
N THR A 173 -25.98 -13.39 -3.85
CA THR A 173 -26.72 -12.91 -5.02
C THR A 173 -26.81 -11.38 -5.10
N LEU A 174 -27.08 -10.70 -3.96
CA LEU A 174 -27.07 -9.24 -3.92
C LEU A 174 -25.68 -8.67 -4.18
N SER A 175 -24.62 -9.29 -3.67
CA SER A 175 -23.24 -8.88 -3.95
C SER A 175 -22.88 -9.07 -5.44
N ASP A 176 -23.35 -10.13 -6.07
CA ASP A 176 -23.22 -10.37 -7.53
C ASP A 176 -23.91 -9.28 -8.35
N PHE A 177 -25.11 -8.85 -7.96
CA PHE A 177 -25.79 -7.71 -8.59
C PHE A 177 -25.04 -6.39 -8.35
N PHE A 178 -24.72 -6.09 -7.10
CA PHE A 178 -24.20 -4.78 -6.73
C PHE A 178 -22.77 -4.54 -7.19
N ARG A 179 -21.92 -5.56 -7.37
CA ARG A 179 -20.57 -5.33 -7.94
C ARG A 179 -20.63 -4.73 -9.36
N LEU A 180 -21.59 -5.15 -10.18
CA LEU A 180 -21.83 -4.56 -11.50
C LEU A 180 -22.39 -3.13 -11.40
N ALA A 181 -23.35 -2.90 -10.49
CA ALA A 181 -23.94 -1.57 -10.28
C ALA A 181 -22.93 -0.55 -9.72
N ILE A 182 -22.09 -0.97 -8.76
CA ILE A 182 -21.03 -0.15 -8.17
C ILE A 182 -19.99 0.23 -9.23
N LEU A 183 -19.50 -0.71 -10.03
CA LEU A 183 -18.51 -0.41 -11.06
C LEU A 183 -19.07 0.44 -12.20
N THR A 184 -20.35 0.25 -12.53
CA THR A 184 -21.05 1.14 -13.48
C THR A 184 -21.09 2.58 -12.96
N GLU A 185 -21.49 2.77 -11.70
CA GLU A 185 -21.67 4.09 -11.07
C GLU A 185 -20.35 4.77 -10.68
N CYS A 186 -19.35 4.02 -10.23
CA CYS A 186 -18.12 4.55 -9.61
C CYS A 186 -16.82 4.22 -10.37
N GLY A 187 -16.82 3.20 -11.23
CA GLY A 187 -15.59 2.59 -11.75
C GLY A 187 -14.75 1.96 -10.64
N GLY A 188 -13.46 1.74 -10.94
CA GLY A 188 -12.47 1.30 -9.98
C GLY A 188 -12.34 -0.22 -9.87
N VAL A 189 -12.09 -0.69 -8.65
CA VAL A 189 -11.82 -2.10 -8.33
C VAL A 189 -12.88 -2.61 -7.36
N TYR A 190 -13.69 -3.59 -7.77
CA TYR A 190 -14.47 -4.40 -6.84
C TYR A 190 -13.59 -5.56 -6.32
N LEU A 191 -13.75 -5.87 -5.03
CA LEU A 191 -13.18 -7.00 -4.31
C LEU A 191 -14.28 -7.66 -3.48
N ASP A 192 -14.29 -8.98 -3.40
CA ASP A 192 -15.01 -9.69 -2.34
C ASP A 192 -14.41 -9.31 -0.98
N ALA A 193 -15.21 -9.44 0.07
CA ALA A 193 -14.88 -8.89 1.38
C ALA A 193 -13.59 -9.49 1.98
N ASP A 194 -13.27 -10.75 1.64
CA ASP A 194 -12.10 -11.49 2.11
C ASP A 194 -10.96 -11.58 1.05
N THR A 195 -11.07 -10.96 -0.13
CA THR A 195 -9.98 -10.96 -1.12
C THR A 195 -8.74 -10.30 -0.55
N ILE A 196 -7.61 -11.01 -0.50
CA ILE A 196 -6.35 -10.53 0.07
C ILE A 196 -5.34 -10.08 -1.00
N PRO A 197 -4.49 -9.10 -0.71
CA PRO A 197 -3.52 -8.58 -1.67
C PRO A 197 -2.35 -9.54 -1.85
N ALA A 198 -1.86 -9.66 -3.07
CA ALA A 198 -0.60 -10.34 -3.37
C ALA A 198 0.57 -9.34 -3.42
N GLN A 199 1.81 -9.83 -3.48
CA GLN A 199 3.00 -8.96 -3.56
C GLN A 199 2.95 -7.92 -4.69
N PRO A 200 2.46 -8.25 -5.91
CA PRO A 200 2.32 -7.31 -7.02
C PRO A 200 1.18 -6.29 -6.88
N ALA A 201 0.35 -6.35 -5.83
CA ALA A 201 -0.72 -5.38 -5.59
C ALA A 201 -0.19 -3.93 -5.63
N THR A 202 1.01 -3.71 -5.10
CA THR A 202 1.63 -2.38 -5.10
C THR A 202 1.96 -1.88 -6.51
N LEU A 203 2.40 -2.76 -7.42
CA LEU A 203 2.68 -2.41 -8.82
C LEU A 203 1.44 -1.84 -9.49
N PHE A 204 0.31 -2.54 -9.36
CA PHE A 204 -0.98 -2.10 -9.91
C PHE A 204 -1.51 -0.84 -9.22
N LEU A 205 -1.49 -0.77 -7.89
CA LEU A 205 -1.95 0.45 -7.18
C LEU A 205 -1.12 1.69 -7.55
N CYS A 206 0.16 1.52 -7.89
CA CYS A 206 1.03 2.59 -8.38
C CYS A 206 0.77 2.97 -9.85
N GLN A 207 0.32 2.02 -10.68
CA GLN A 207 0.10 2.17 -12.12
C GLN A 207 -1.14 1.33 -12.51
N PRO A 208 -2.37 1.80 -12.21
CA PRO A 208 -3.58 0.97 -12.28
C PRO A 208 -4.12 0.87 -13.71
N GLU A 209 -3.40 0.13 -14.55
CA GLU A 209 -3.69 -0.03 -15.97
C GLU A 209 -4.73 -1.14 -16.25
N LEU A 210 -5.61 -0.85 -17.20
CA LEU A 210 -6.56 -1.80 -17.78
C LEU A 210 -6.23 -2.03 -19.26
N PRO A 211 -6.62 -3.19 -19.85
CA PRO A 211 -6.62 -3.36 -21.29
C PRO A 211 -7.57 -2.34 -21.95
N ASP A 212 -7.16 -1.79 -23.08
CA ASP A 212 -7.99 -0.90 -23.91
C ASP A 212 -7.75 -1.20 -25.40
N PHE A 213 -8.03 -2.43 -25.82
CA PHE A 213 -7.71 -2.91 -27.18
C PHE A 213 -8.78 -3.83 -27.79
N PRO A 214 -8.89 -3.89 -29.13
CA PRO A 214 -9.81 -4.82 -29.79
C PRO A 214 -9.41 -6.28 -29.50
N GLY A 215 -10.34 -7.08 -28.99
CA GLY A 215 -10.26 -8.53 -28.95
C GLY A 215 -10.75 -9.16 -30.26
N GLU A 216 -10.87 -10.49 -30.29
CA GLU A 216 -11.26 -11.23 -31.51
C GLU A 216 -12.70 -10.95 -31.96
N GLN A 217 -13.60 -10.62 -31.03
CA GLN A 217 -15.02 -10.38 -31.30
C GLN A 217 -15.49 -8.99 -30.85
N GLN A 218 -15.01 -8.51 -29.70
CA GLN A 218 -15.41 -7.23 -29.11
C GLN A 218 -14.21 -6.51 -28.47
N HIS A 219 -14.42 -5.28 -28.00
CA HIS A 219 -13.38 -4.47 -27.36
C HIS A 219 -13.12 -4.96 -25.92
N ILE A 220 -11.86 -5.30 -25.62
CA ILE A 220 -11.44 -5.74 -24.29
C ILE A 220 -11.09 -4.51 -23.46
N SER A 221 -11.86 -4.30 -22.38
CA SER A 221 -11.88 -3.02 -21.65
C SER A 221 -11.98 -3.13 -20.12
N TRP A 222 -11.98 -4.36 -19.59
CA TRP A 222 -12.12 -4.63 -18.16
C TRP A 222 -11.50 -5.96 -17.77
N LEU A 223 -11.23 -6.14 -16.47
CA LEU A 223 -10.52 -7.31 -15.94
C LEU A 223 -11.33 -8.04 -14.86
N ASN A 224 -11.14 -9.35 -14.75
CA ASN A 224 -11.33 -10.09 -13.49
C ASN A 224 -9.98 -10.60 -12.98
N LEU A 225 -9.97 -11.38 -11.89
CA LEU A 225 -8.72 -11.91 -11.32
C LEU A 225 -8.21 -13.16 -12.03
N PHE A 226 -9.06 -14.18 -12.12
CA PHE A 226 -8.80 -15.49 -12.71
C PHE A 226 -9.99 -15.93 -13.58
N THR A 227 -9.76 -16.77 -14.58
CA THR A 227 -10.63 -17.05 -15.75
C THR A 227 -12.13 -16.85 -15.53
N ASP A 228 -12.76 -17.59 -14.62
CA ASP A 228 -14.21 -17.54 -14.34
C ASP A 228 -14.58 -16.86 -13.00
N GLU A 229 -13.60 -16.38 -12.24
CA GLU A 229 -13.78 -15.80 -10.91
C GLU A 229 -14.48 -14.42 -10.95
N THR A 230 -15.54 -14.25 -10.15
CA THR A 230 -16.29 -12.98 -10.03
C THR A 230 -15.86 -12.14 -8.82
N GLY A 231 -14.99 -12.67 -7.95
CA GLY A 231 -14.61 -12.09 -6.67
C GLY A 231 -13.67 -10.88 -6.73
N MET A 232 -13.21 -10.52 -7.92
CA MET A 232 -12.54 -9.24 -8.16
C MET A 232 -12.78 -8.81 -9.60
N ILE A 233 -13.14 -7.54 -9.77
CA ILE A 233 -13.48 -6.95 -11.08
C ILE A 233 -12.88 -5.55 -11.15
N ILE A 234 -12.23 -5.20 -12.25
CA ILE A 234 -11.61 -3.88 -12.48
C ILE A 234 -12.21 -3.28 -13.74
N SER A 235 -12.77 -2.08 -13.65
CA SER A 235 -13.36 -1.41 -14.80
C SER A 235 -13.40 0.10 -14.66
N HIS A 236 -13.51 0.78 -15.80
CA HIS A 236 -13.84 2.20 -15.83
C HIS A 236 -15.30 2.45 -15.45
N GLN A 237 -15.54 3.64 -14.90
CA GLN A 237 -16.90 4.15 -14.70
C GLN A 237 -17.64 4.17 -16.05
N ASN A 238 -18.93 3.81 -16.07
CA ASN A 238 -19.73 3.75 -17.29
C ASN A 238 -19.19 2.80 -18.39
N ASN A 239 -18.46 1.74 -18.04
CA ASN A 239 -18.10 0.71 -19.03
C ASN A 239 -19.37 0.15 -19.70
N PRO A 240 -19.50 0.23 -21.04
CA PRO A 240 -20.75 -0.10 -21.73
C PRO A 240 -21.12 -1.59 -21.66
N VAL A 241 -20.12 -2.47 -21.50
CA VAL A 241 -20.34 -3.91 -21.33
C VAL A 241 -20.90 -4.21 -19.94
N LEU A 242 -20.34 -3.60 -18.90
CA LEU A 242 -20.87 -3.75 -17.53
C LEU A 242 -22.26 -3.14 -17.38
N GLN A 243 -22.54 -2.02 -18.05
CA GLN A 243 -23.88 -1.44 -18.14
C GLN A 243 -24.88 -2.40 -18.80
N GLU A 244 -24.52 -3.04 -19.90
CA GLU A 244 -25.38 -4.00 -20.61
C GLU A 244 -25.60 -5.28 -19.79
N LEU A 245 -24.55 -5.80 -19.12
CA LEU A 245 -24.66 -6.90 -18.15
C LEU A 245 -25.64 -6.56 -17.02
N GLN A 246 -25.47 -5.39 -16.38
CA GLN A 246 -26.35 -4.92 -15.31
C GLN A 246 -27.79 -4.77 -15.82
N ARG A 247 -27.99 -4.24 -17.03
CA ARG A 247 -29.31 -4.07 -17.66
C ARG A 247 -30.00 -5.42 -17.88
N ARG A 248 -29.31 -6.40 -18.48
CA ARG A 248 -29.84 -7.76 -18.71
C ARG A 248 -30.15 -8.49 -17.41
N LEU A 249 -29.28 -8.41 -16.40
CA LEU A 249 -29.53 -9.00 -15.08
C LEU A 249 -30.73 -8.34 -14.37
N SER A 250 -30.86 -7.02 -14.49
CA SER A 250 -32.03 -6.28 -13.98
C SER A 250 -33.33 -6.73 -14.64
N GLU A 251 -33.32 -7.07 -15.94
CA GLU A 251 -34.49 -7.62 -16.65
C GLU A 251 -34.88 -9.00 -16.12
N VAL A 252 -33.91 -9.88 -15.86
CA VAL A 252 -34.16 -11.19 -15.23
C VAL A 252 -34.79 -11.01 -13.85
N TYR A 253 -34.26 -10.12 -13.00
CA TYR A 253 -34.78 -9.93 -11.65
C TYR A 253 -36.14 -9.23 -11.61
N ARG A 254 -36.42 -8.26 -12.50
CA ARG A 254 -37.80 -7.72 -12.65
C ARG A 254 -38.80 -8.80 -13.07
N GLY A 255 -38.37 -9.77 -13.88
CA GLY A 255 -39.20 -10.90 -14.31
C GLY A 255 -39.29 -12.04 -13.28
N TRP A 256 -38.59 -11.98 -12.15
CA TRP A 256 -38.49 -13.10 -11.23
C TRP A 256 -39.83 -13.39 -10.51
N PRO A 257 -40.25 -14.68 -10.37
CA PRO A 257 -41.50 -15.03 -9.70
C PRO A 257 -41.64 -14.41 -8.31
N GLN A 258 -42.79 -13.74 -8.08
CA GLN A 258 -43.11 -13.06 -6.83
C GLN A 258 -44.21 -13.78 -6.03
N PRO A 259 -44.13 -13.78 -4.68
CA PRO A 259 -43.02 -13.28 -3.87
C PRO A 259 -41.77 -14.17 -3.98
N ILE A 260 -40.58 -13.60 -3.77
CA ILE A 260 -39.32 -14.38 -3.73
C ILE A 260 -39.44 -15.56 -2.74
N ALA A 261 -38.89 -16.72 -3.08
CA ALA A 261 -38.89 -17.89 -2.19
C ALA A 261 -38.14 -17.63 -0.87
N ALA A 262 -38.39 -18.47 0.14
CA ALA A 262 -37.52 -18.50 1.32
C ALA A 262 -36.20 -19.21 0.95
N LYS A 263 -35.10 -18.77 1.54
CA LYS A 263 -33.76 -19.25 1.19
C LYS A 263 -33.56 -20.74 1.51
N THR A 264 -33.43 -21.53 0.45
CA THR A 264 -32.92 -22.91 0.41
C THR A 264 -31.75 -23.00 -0.58
N PRO A 265 -30.89 -24.04 -0.51
CA PRO A 265 -29.80 -24.23 -1.48
C PRO A 265 -30.28 -24.22 -2.94
N ASP A 266 -31.37 -24.93 -3.24
CA ASP A 266 -31.96 -24.97 -4.59
C ASP A 266 -32.39 -23.58 -5.06
N SER A 267 -33.01 -22.78 -4.19
CA SER A 267 -33.44 -21.43 -4.52
C SER A 267 -32.28 -20.45 -4.69
N GLU A 268 -31.20 -20.62 -3.92
CA GLU A 268 -30.00 -19.78 -4.01
C GLU A 268 -29.26 -20.06 -5.32
N ARG A 269 -29.06 -21.33 -5.67
CA ARG A 269 -28.52 -21.73 -6.98
C ARG A 269 -29.37 -21.17 -8.12
N ALA A 270 -30.70 -21.33 -8.06
CA ALA A 270 -31.59 -20.87 -9.12
C ALA A 270 -31.55 -19.34 -9.35
N ILE A 271 -31.47 -18.53 -8.29
CA ILE A 271 -31.43 -17.06 -8.42
C ILE A 271 -30.01 -16.56 -8.80
N PHE A 272 -28.96 -17.29 -8.41
CA PHE A 272 -27.58 -17.02 -8.80
C PHE A 272 -27.29 -17.31 -10.28
N GLU A 273 -27.80 -18.44 -10.78
CA GLU A 273 -27.44 -18.98 -12.10
C GLU A 273 -27.57 -17.99 -13.29
N PRO A 274 -28.59 -17.12 -13.39
CA PRO A 274 -28.66 -16.11 -14.46
C PRO A 274 -27.51 -15.11 -14.47
N PHE A 275 -26.97 -14.71 -13.32
CA PHE A 275 -25.80 -13.84 -13.26
C PHE A 275 -24.57 -14.56 -13.82
N TYR A 276 -24.36 -15.82 -13.42
CA TYR A 276 -23.21 -16.61 -13.88
C TYR A 276 -23.30 -16.93 -15.38
N GLN A 277 -24.50 -17.21 -15.91
CA GLN A 277 -24.71 -17.38 -17.36
C GLN A 277 -24.35 -16.10 -18.13
N LEU A 278 -24.85 -14.93 -17.71
CA LEU A 278 -24.54 -13.64 -18.33
C LEU A 278 -23.05 -13.29 -18.24
N TRP A 279 -22.40 -13.65 -17.13
CA TRP A 279 -20.97 -13.48 -16.90
C TRP A 279 -20.13 -14.33 -17.85
N CYS A 280 -20.44 -15.63 -17.97
CA CYS A 280 -19.74 -16.57 -18.84
C CYS A 280 -19.80 -16.18 -20.33
N GLU A 281 -20.85 -15.46 -20.78
CA GLU A 281 -20.91 -14.89 -22.14
C GLU A 281 -19.85 -13.80 -22.43
N GLN A 282 -19.16 -13.27 -21.41
CA GLN A 282 -18.19 -12.17 -21.57
C GLN A 282 -16.72 -12.60 -21.46
N LEU A 283 -16.47 -13.76 -20.86
CA LEU A 283 -15.12 -14.26 -20.58
C LEU A 283 -14.30 -14.37 -21.87
N GLN A 284 -13.12 -13.76 -21.87
CA GLN A 284 -12.21 -13.70 -23.04
C GLN A 284 -12.79 -12.99 -24.29
N ILE A 285 -13.97 -12.38 -24.22
CA ILE A 285 -14.64 -11.69 -25.35
C ILE A 285 -14.57 -10.17 -25.19
N THR A 286 -14.98 -9.65 -24.03
CA THR A 286 -14.89 -8.22 -23.66
C THR A 286 -13.95 -7.97 -22.47
N GLN A 287 -13.37 -9.05 -21.95
CA GLN A 287 -12.81 -9.18 -20.62
C GLN A 287 -11.56 -10.05 -20.69
N LEU A 288 -10.56 -9.78 -19.85
CA LEU A 288 -9.43 -10.67 -19.61
C LEU A 288 -9.23 -10.94 -18.13
N SER A 289 -8.75 -12.13 -17.77
CA SER A 289 -8.23 -12.32 -16.42
C SER A 289 -6.94 -11.52 -16.23
N HIS A 290 -6.69 -11.05 -15.01
CA HIS A 290 -5.42 -10.41 -14.69
C HIS A 290 -4.25 -11.38 -14.93
N GLN A 291 -4.45 -12.69 -14.75
CA GLN A 291 -3.45 -13.70 -15.12
C GLN A 291 -3.09 -13.63 -16.60
N ASP A 292 -4.07 -13.60 -17.50
CA ASP A 292 -3.83 -13.55 -18.95
C ASP A 292 -3.27 -12.18 -19.36
N PHE A 293 -3.79 -11.10 -18.79
CA PHE A 293 -3.31 -9.74 -19.03
C PHE A 293 -1.85 -9.56 -18.58
N SER A 294 -1.42 -10.20 -17.49
CA SER A 294 -0.03 -10.23 -17.03
C SER A 294 0.95 -10.81 -18.06
N CYS A 295 0.51 -11.63 -19.03
CA CYS A 295 1.44 -12.11 -20.08
C CYS A 295 2.04 -10.93 -20.87
N PHE A 296 1.23 -9.89 -21.11
CA PHE A 296 1.58 -8.66 -21.81
C PHE A 296 2.44 -7.70 -20.97
N ALA A 297 2.72 -8.00 -19.70
CA ALA A 297 3.54 -7.15 -18.84
C ALA A 297 4.98 -7.04 -19.36
N VAL A 298 5.43 -5.80 -19.60
CA VAL A 298 6.83 -5.42 -19.85
C VAL A 298 7.54 -5.01 -18.55
N TYR A 299 6.83 -4.88 -17.43
CA TYR A 299 7.44 -4.65 -16.12
C TYR A 299 6.69 -5.36 -15.00
N GLY A 300 7.42 -6.12 -14.18
CA GLY A 300 6.84 -6.91 -13.08
C GLY A 300 5.89 -8.01 -13.56
N PHE A 301 5.13 -8.56 -12.60
CA PHE A 301 4.13 -9.62 -12.79
C PHE A 301 4.61 -10.90 -13.50
N ASP A 302 5.91 -11.09 -13.70
CA ASP A 302 6.50 -12.23 -14.44
C ASP A 302 7.24 -13.23 -13.52
N ALA A 303 7.22 -13.02 -12.20
CA ALA A 303 7.96 -13.82 -11.21
C ALA A 303 7.10 -14.96 -10.59
N PRO A 304 7.42 -16.24 -10.84
CA PRO A 304 6.77 -17.36 -10.16
C PRO A 304 7.12 -17.38 -8.68
N THR A 305 6.12 -17.60 -7.82
CA THR A 305 6.26 -17.63 -6.36
C THR A 305 5.53 -18.86 -5.80
N PRO A 306 6.11 -19.60 -4.84
CA PRO A 306 5.39 -20.66 -4.13
C PRO A 306 4.25 -20.09 -3.30
N ARG A 307 3.02 -20.56 -3.55
CA ARG A 307 1.82 -20.16 -2.82
C ARG A 307 1.04 -21.37 -2.33
N VAL A 308 0.74 -21.39 -1.03
CA VAL A 308 -0.20 -22.36 -0.45
C VAL A 308 -1.60 -22.07 -1.00
N CYS A 309 -2.22 -23.06 -1.62
CA CYS A 309 -3.48 -22.92 -2.37
C CYS A 309 -4.57 -23.89 -1.91
N GLY A 310 -4.25 -25.00 -1.24
CA GLY A 310 -5.26 -25.92 -0.73
C GLY A 310 -4.77 -26.93 0.30
N ILE A 311 -5.68 -27.82 0.70
CA ILE A 311 -5.46 -28.95 1.60
C ILE A 311 -5.78 -30.23 0.83
N LYS A 312 -4.94 -31.27 0.92
CA LYS A 312 -5.16 -32.53 0.20
C LYS A 312 -6.49 -33.19 0.59
N GLY A 313 -7.25 -33.61 -0.42
CA GLY A 313 -8.59 -34.20 -0.25
C GLY A 313 -9.70 -33.20 0.11
N MET A 314 -9.43 -31.91 0.22
CA MET A 314 -10.42 -30.87 0.52
C MET A 314 -10.81 -30.09 -0.73
N ARG A 315 -11.63 -30.73 -1.58
CA ARG A 315 -12.12 -30.20 -2.84
C ARG A 315 -13.60 -30.54 -3.05
N LEU A 316 -14.26 -29.88 -4.01
CA LEU A 316 -15.56 -30.32 -4.48
C LEU A 316 -15.46 -31.69 -5.18
N GLN A 317 -16.59 -32.40 -5.21
CA GLN A 317 -16.76 -33.67 -5.93
C GLN A 317 -17.71 -33.53 -7.13
N GLU A 318 -18.17 -32.32 -7.43
CA GLU A 318 -19.02 -31.96 -8.58
C GLU A 318 -18.37 -30.74 -9.25
N ASP A 319 -18.17 -30.80 -10.56
CA ASP A 319 -17.61 -29.72 -11.39
C ASP A 319 -18.64 -28.60 -11.58
N ILE A 320 -18.22 -27.34 -11.36
CA ILE A 320 -19.04 -26.15 -11.55
C ILE A 320 -19.51 -25.94 -12.99
N LEU A 321 -18.70 -26.33 -13.99
CA LEU A 321 -18.99 -26.11 -15.41
C LEU A 321 -19.81 -27.25 -16.02
N SER A 322 -19.39 -28.51 -15.81
CA SER A 322 -20.01 -29.67 -16.44
C SER A 322 -21.07 -30.37 -15.59
N GLY A 323 -21.07 -30.18 -14.27
CA GLY A 323 -21.83 -31.00 -13.33
C GLY A 323 -21.32 -32.45 -13.20
N GLU A 324 -20.18 -32.80 -13.82
CA GLU A 324 -19.58 -34.13 -13.68
C GLU A 324 -19.15 -34.38 -12.23
N ARG A 325 -19.34 -35.62 -11.76
CA ARG A 325 -18.96 -36.01 -10.40
C ARG A 325 -17.66 -36.80 -10.36
N CYS A 326 -16.63 -36.20 -9.74
CA CYS A 326 -15.36 -36.85 -9.46
C CYS A 326 -15.23 -37.14 -7.95
N ALA A 327 -15.46 -38.39 -7.57
CA ALA A 327 -15.28 -38.86 -6.19
C ALA A 327 -13.83 -38.67 -5.69
N LEU A 328 -13.65 -38.60 -4.38
CA LEU A 328 -12.30 -38.64 -3.79
C LEU A 328 -11.65 -40.01 -4.00
N ASN A 329 -10.38 -40.03 -4.41
CA ASN A 329 -9.59 -41.26 -4.46
C ASN A 329 -9.19 -41.73 -3.05
N ILE A 330 -8.55 -42.89 -2.93
CA ILE A 330 -8.19 -43.51 -1.63
C ILE A 330 -7.30 -42.59 -0.77
N ASP A 331 -6.33 -41.91 -1.38
CA ASP A 331 -5.39 -41.05 -0.67
C ASP A 331 -6.05 -39.72 -0.30
N GLU A 332 -6.84 -39.13 -1.20
CA GLU A 332 -7.67 -37.95 -0.91
C GLU A 332 -8.64 -38.21 0.25
N GLN A 333 -9.31 -39.36 0.23
CA GLN A 333 -10.27 -39.76 1.26
C GLN A 333 -9.61 -39.95 2.63
N GLN A 334 -8.36 -40.44 2.68
CA GLN A 334 -7.57 -40.52 3.91
C GLN A 334 -7.20 -39.13 4.43
N HIS A 335 -6.67 -38.24 3.58
CA HIS A 335 -6.32 -36.87 3.98
C HIS A 335 -7.54 -36.07 4.45
N TYR A 336 -8.69 -36.24 3.78
CA TYR A 336 -9.97 -35.67 4.20
C TYR A 336 -10.34 -36.13 5.62
N GLN A 337 -10.39 -37.44 5.86
CA GLN A 337 -10.76 -38.01 7.17
C GLN A 337 -9.79 -37.59 8.28
N GLN A 338 -8.48 -37.60 8.01
CA GLN A 338 -7.46 -37.15 8.96
C GLN A 338 -7.66 -35.68 9.34
N THR A 339 -7.91 -34.81 8.37
CA THR A 339 -8.14 -33.38 8.59
C THR A 339 -9.41 -33.12 9.39
N VAL A 340 -10.55 -33.73 9.00
CA VAL A 340 -11.82 -33.61 9.74
C VAL A 340 -11.66 -34.11 11.18
N ASN A 341 -10.93 -35.21 11.40
CA ASN A 341 -10.68 -35.75 12.75
C ASN A 341 -9.79 -34.81 13.58
N GLN A 342 -8.68 -34.30 13.04
CA GLN A 342 -7.79 -33.36 13.73
C GLN A 342 -8.52 -32.08 14.16
N LEU A 343 -9.36 -31.52 13.28
CA LEU A 343 -10.10 -30.29 13.57
C LEU A 343 -11.29 -30.54 14.49
N SER A 344 -11.99 -31.67 14.36
CA SER A 344 -13.10 -32.05 15.25
C SER A 344 -12.63 -32.32 16.68
N GLN A 345 -11.45 -32.93 16.88
CA GLN A 345 -10.84 -33.10 18.20
C GLN A 345 -10.55 -31.75 18.90
N ARG A 346 -10.39 -30.67 18.13
CA ARG A 346 -10.19 -29.30 18.61
C ARG A 346 -11.49 -28.48 18.60
N SER A 347 -12.64 -29.13 18.46
CA SER A 347 -13.96 -28.49 18.38
C SER A 347 -14.06 -27.40 17.30
N TRP A 348 -13.30 -27.54 16.20
CA TRP A 348 -13.20 -26.57 15.10
C TRP A 348 -12.65 -25.19 15.50
N GLN A 349 -11.93 -25.11 16.63
CA GLN A 349 -11.33 -23.87 17.13
C GLN A 349 -9.80 -23.98 17.09
N LEU A 350 -9.15 -22.98 16.48
CA LEU A 350 -7.70 -22.79 16.52
C LEU A 350 -7.42 -21.52 17.35
N SER A 351 -6.43 -21.58 18.24
CA SER A 351 -6.05 -20.41 19.05
C SER A 351 -5.23 -19.39 18.26
N ASP A 352 -4.57 -19.85 17.20
CA ASP A 352 -3.95 -19.06 16.14
C ASP A 352 -4.26 -19.74 14.80
N PRO A 353 -4.86 -19.04 13.80
CA PRO A 353 -5.12 -19.62 12.49
C PRO A 353 -3.89 -20.28 11.84
N LEU A 354 -2.68 -19.78 12.10
CA LEU A 354 -1.44 -20.34 11.54
C LEU A 354 -1.19 -21.80 11.95
N GLN A 355 -1.77 -22.27 13.07
CA GLN A 355 -1.69 -23.66 13.51
C GLN A 355 -2.24 -24.64 12.47
N LEU A 356 -3.16 -24.21 11.59
CA LEU A 356 -3.73 -25.08 10.57
C LEU A 356 -2.63 -25.77 9.73
N GLY A 357 -1.55 -25.05 9.39
CA GLY A 357 -0.46 -25.58 8.58
C GLY A 357 0.41 -26.66 9.24
N GLU A 358 0.28 -26.87 10.55
CA GLU A 358 0.92 -27.98 11.27
C GLU A 358 -0.04 -29.19 11.42
N LEU A 359 -1.34 -28.99 11.22
CA LEU A 359 -2.40 -29.96 11.49
C LEU A 359 -2.91 -30.69 10.25
N VAL A 360 -2.75 -30.10 9.07
CA VAL A 360 -3.39 -30.54 7.83
C VAL A 360 -2.36 -30.67 6.69
N PRO A 361 -2.59 -31.56 5.71
CA PRO A 361 -1.71 -31.74 4.56
C PRO A 361 -1.90 -30.60 3.55
N LEU A 362 -1.31 -29.44 3.84
CA LEU A 362 -1.26 -28.32 2.89
C LEU A 362 -0.47 -28.70 1.63
N PHE A 363 -0.88 -28.14 0.49
CA PHE A 363 -0.08 -28.12 -0.72
C PHE A 363 0.08 -26.70 -1.28
N ALA A 364 1.09 -26.53 -2.13
CA ALA A 364 1.47 -25.25 -2.68
C ALA A 364 1.82 -25.39 -4.16
N GLU A 365 1.41 -24.43 -4.97
CA GLU A 365 1.72 -24.35 -6.40
C GLU A 365 2.77 -23.25 -6.66
N GLN A 366 3.46 -23.34 -7.79
CA GLN A 366 4.32 -22.28 -8.30
C GLN A 366 3.50 -21.39 -9.23
N GLU A 367 3.09 -20.23 -8.75
CA GLU A 367 2.18 -19.35 -9.46
C GLU A 367 2.87 -18.03 -9.81
N ILE A 368 2.62 -17.52 -11.01
CA ILE A 368 2.82 -16.11 -11.30
C ILE A 368 1.70 -15.36 -10.57
N LEU A 369 2.04 -14.75 -9.42
CA LEU A 369 1.04 -14.08 -8.59
C LEU A 369 0.42 -12.90 -9.33
N GLN A 370 -0.91 -12.82 -9.29
CA GLN A 370 -1.67 -11.65 -9.73
C GLN A 370 -1.56 -10.53 -8.67
N ILE A 371 -2.44 -9.53 -8.73
CA ILE A 371 -2.49 -8.43 -7.75
C ILE A 371 -3.23 -8.80 -6.45
N ALA A 372 -4.04 -9.85 -6.48
CA ALA A 372 -4.90 -10.28 -5.39
C ALA A 372 -5.04 -11.81 -5.39
N TYR A 373 -5.71 -12.37 -4.39
CA TYR A 373 -6.23 -13.73 -4.45
C TYR A 373 -7.42 -13.97 -3.50
N ALA A 374 -8.37 -14.78 -3.94
CA ALA A 374 -9.40 -15.34 -3.07
C ALA A 374 -8.77 -16.33 -2.06
N PRO A 375 -9.09 -16.23 -0.76
CA PRO A 375 -8.56 -17.12 0.28
C PRO A 375 -9.40 -18.42 0.39
N GLN A 376 -9.68 -19.05 -0.75
CA GLN A 376 -10.54 -20.24 -0.86
C GLN A 376 -9.71 -21.49 -1.19
N LEU A 377 -10.20 -22.67 -0.78
CA LEU A 377 -9.55 -23.95 -1.07
C LEU A 377 -9.54 -24.24 -2.57
N ARG A 378 -8.33 -24.36 -3.15
CA ARG A 378 -8.14 -24.92 -4.49
C ARG A 378 -7.93 -26.43 -4.44
N ALA A 379 -8.23 -27.10 -5.55
CA ALA A 379 -7.99 -28.50 -5.79
C ALA A 379 -6.76 -28.71 -6.69
N GLU A 380 -6.08 -29.86 -6.55
CA GLU A 380 -5.04 -30.32 -7.48
C GLU A 380 -5.62 -30.74 -8.85
N ILE A 381 -6.96 -30.84 -8.96
CA ILE A 381 -7.72 -31.10 -10.19
C ILE A 381 -8.46 -29.81 -10.58
N PRO A 382 -8.28 -29.28 -11.81
CA PRO A 382 -8.99 -28.09 -12.29
C PRO A 382 -10.51 -28.22 -12.17
N TYR A 383 -11.20 -27.10 -11.96
CA TYR A 383 -12.67 -26.97 -11.85
C TYR A 383 -13.34 -27.60 -10.60
N TYR A 384 -12.58 -28.31 -9.75
CA TYR A 384 -13.08 -28.84 -8.46
C TYR A 384 -12.72 -27.96 -7.25
N HIS A 385 -12.38 -26.70 -7.48
CA HIS A 385 -12.10 -25.70 -6.43
C HIS A 385 -13.34 -25.49 -5.53
N TYR A 386 -13.14 -25.05 -4.29
CA TYR A 386 -14.26 -24.77 -3.39
C TYR A 386 -15.12 -23.61 -3.93
N TYR A 387 -16.44 -23.82 -3.96
CA TYR A 387 -17.42 -22.78 -4.25
C TYR A 387 -18.63 -22.95 -3.34
N GLY A 388 -18.92 -21.95 -2.51
CA GLY A 388 -19.90 -22.08 -1.41
C GLY A 388 -21.32 -22.44 -1.86
N VAL A 389 -21.77 -21.91 -3.02
CA VAL A 389 -23.10 -22.20 -3.58
C VAL A 389 -23.24 -23.66 -4.04
N LEU A 390 -22.12 -24.35 -4.29
CA LEU A 390 -22.08 -25.76 -4.68
C LEU A 390 -21.72 -26.70 -3.53
N CYS A 391 -21.30 -26.18 -2.37
CA CYS A 391 -20.89 -27.04 -1.28
C CYS A 391 -22.11 -27.72 -0.62
N GLN A 392 -22.09 -29.05 -0.61
CA GLN A 392 -23.06 -29.89 0.09
C GLN A 392 -22.43 -30.60 1.30
N ASP A 393 -21.17 -30.27 1.64
CA ASP A 393 -20.41 -30.85 2.75
C ASP A 393 -20.15 -29.82 3.85
N PRO A 394 -20.92 -29.86 4.96
CA PRO A 394 -20.76 -28.93 6.09
C PRO A 394 -19.42 -29.02 6.82
N GLN A 395 -18.59 -30.04 6.55
CA GLN A 395 -17.21 -30.08 7.06
C GLN A 395 -16.28 -29.33 6.13
N LEU A 396 -16.41 -29.49 4.80
CA LEU A 396 -15.63 -28.74 3.81
C LEU A 396 -15.86 -27.23 3.95
N ASP A 397 -17.09 -26.77 4.19
CA ASP A 397 -17.39 -25.36 4.51
C ASP A 397 -16.57 -24.83 5.70
N LYS A 398 -16.52 -25.60 6.80
CA LYS A 398 -15.74 -25.21 8.00
C LYS A 398 -14.25 -25.23 7.74
N VAL A 399 -13.76 -26.22 6.98
CA VAL A 399 -12.35 -26.29 6.59
C VAL A 399 -11.99 -25.09 5.71
N ASN A 400 -12.87 -24.69 4.78
CA ASN A 400 -12.67 -23.49 3.96
C ASN A 400 -12.63 -22.21 4.81
N GLY A 401 -13.52 -22.07 5.79
CA GLY A 401 -13.47 -20.95 6.75
C GLY A 401 -12.14 -20.87 7.51
N LEU A 402 -11.69 -21.99 8.09
CA LEU A 402 -10.40 -22.06 8.79
C LEU A 402 -9.21 -21.84 7.84
N PHE A 403 -9.29 -22.29 6.59
CA PHE A 403 -8.27 -22.10 5.56
C PHE A 403 -8.20 -20.64 5.09
N SER A 404 -9.33 -19.94 5.00
CA SER A 404 -9.39 -18.51 4.73
C SER A 404 -8.71 -17.72 5.86
N ASP A 405 -9.07 -18.00 7.12
CA ASP A 405 -8.42 -17.40 8.29
C ASP A 405 -6.90 -17.66 8.33
N TYR A 406 -6.47 -18.88 7.96
CA TYR A 406 -5.06 -19.23 7.82
C TYR A 406 -4.34 -18.42 6.73
N LEU A 407 -4.92 -18.27 5.54
CA LEU A 407 -4.31 -17.51 4.44
C LEU A 407 -4.24 -16.00 4.74
N VAL A 408 -5.28 -15.44 5.37
CA VAL A 408 -5.29 -14.05 5.86
C VAL A 408 -4.17 -13.85 6.90
N ALA A 409 -4.05 -14.75 7.90
CA ALA A 409 -3.00 -14.67 8.91
C ALA A 409 -1.58 -14.87 8.33
N LEU A 410 -1.42 -15.79 7.37
CA LEU A 410 -0.15 -16.04 6.68
C LEU A 410 0.31 -14.82 5.87
N THR A 411 -0.63 -14.11 5.26
CA THR A 411 -0.36 -12.87 4.51
C THR A 411 0.02 -11.74 5.45
N ASP A 412 -0.69 -11.56 6.57
CA ASP A 412 -0.34 -10.52 7.55
C ASP A 412 1.07 -10.75 8.13
N LYS A 413 1.40 -11.99 8.50
CA LYS A 413 2.75 -12.38 8.92
C LYS A 413 3.81 -11.97 7.89
N LYS A 414 3.63 -12.33 6.62
CA LYS A 414 4.56 -11.98 5.54
C LYS A 414 4.71 -10.47 5.36
N ILE A 415 3.63 -9.69 5.46
CA ILE A 415 3.67 -8.22 5.39
C ILE A 415 4.44 -7.65 6.59
N ASN A 416 4.21 -8.17 7.79
CA ASN A 416 4.90 -7.77 9.02
C ASN A 416 6.40 -8.07 9.01
N ASP A 417 6.84 -9.11 8.29
CA ASP A 417 8.27 -9.43 8.09
C ASP A 417 9.02 -8.37 7.23
N GLY A 418 8.31 -7.39 6.65
CA GLY A 418 8.90 -6.14 6.14
C GLY A 418 9.48 -6.16 4.72
N ALA A 419 9.34 -7.27 3.99
CA ALA A 419 9.84 -7.44 2.62
C ALA A 419 8.81 -8.06 1.65
N PHE A 420 7.51 -7.98 1.96
CA PHE A 420 6.45 -8.59 1.15
C PHE A 420 6.14 -7.84 -0.16
N TRP A 421 6.06 -6.51 -0.10
CA TRP A 421 5.59 -5.70 -1.21
C TRP A 421 6.62 -5.58 -2.33
N GLN A 422 6.15 -5.65 -3.59
CA GLN A 422 6.98 -5.28 -4.71
C GLN A 422 7.35 -3.77 -4.63
N PRO A 423 8.64 -3.40 -4.71
CA PRO A 423 9.07 -2.02 -4.50
C PRO A 423 8.72 -1.14 -5.71
N VAL A 424 7.69 -0.31 -5.56
CA VAL A 424 7.29 0.67 -6.57
C VAL A 424 7.97 2.04 -6.44
N TYR A 425 8.42 2.37 -5.22
CA TYR A 425 9.27 3.51 -4.92
C TYR A 425 10.50 3.07 -4.13
N ARG A 426 11.48 3.96 -4.03
CA ARG A 426 12.62 3.83 -3.12
C ARG A 426 12.17 4.04 -1.66
N ALA A 427 12.49 3.07 -0.79
CA ALA A 427 11.87 2.86 0.53
C ALA A 427 12.38 3.74 1.70
N THR A 428 11.59 3.73 2.80
CA THR A 428 11.67 4.64 3.97
C THR A 428 10.85 4.11 5.18
N SER A 429 11.25 3.98 6.47
CA SER A 429 12.52 3.56 7.14
C SER A 429 12.25 3.10 8.60
N LEU A 430 13.30 2.68 9.33
CA LEU A 430 13.23 2.14 10.70
C LEU A 430 13.18 3.18 11.84
N PRO A 431 12.86 2.79 13.10
CA PRO A 431 12.83 3.69 14.25
C PRO A 431 14.23 4.07 14.78
N LEU A 432 14.28 5.23 15.43
CA LEU A 432 15.49 5.85 16.01
C LEU A 432 15.55 5.70 17.53
N ILE A 433 16.74 5.38 18.04
CA ILE A 433 17.06 5.39 19.47
C ILE A 433 17.90 6.64 19.76
N PHE A 434 17.49 7.44 20.76
CA PHE A 434 18.19 8.66 21.17
C PHE A 434 18.95 8.42 22.48
N LYS A 435 20.28 8.57 22.45
CA LYS A 435 21.19 8.38 23.59
C LYS A 435 21.82 9.74 23.97
N PRO A 436 21.75 10.20 25.24
CA PRO A 436 22.38 11.46 25.64
C PRO A 436 23.89 11.49 25.34
N GLY A 437 24.40 12.64 24.89
CA GLY A 437 25.80 12.85 24.57
C GLY A 437 26.73 12.67 25.77
N THR A 438 26.24 12.91 27.00
CA THR A 438 26.99 12.72 28.25
C THR A 438 27.44 11.28 28.50
N ILE A 439 26.80 10.29 27.87
CA ILE A 439 27.17 8.87 27.97
C ILE A 439 27.78 8.32 26.67
N SER A 440 28.30 9.21 25.82
CA SER A 440 29.06 8.86 24.62
C SER A 440 30.49 8.46 24.94
N ASP A 441 31.04 7.50 24.19
CA ASP A 441 32.47 7.18 24.25
C ASP A 441 33.31 8.10 23.34
N GLN A 442 34.64 8.04 23.46
CA GLN A 442 35.55 8.90 22.67
C GLN A 442 35.45 8.67 21.15
N ARG A 443 35.08 7.47 20.70
CA ARG A 443 34.91 7.13 19.28
C ARG A 443 33.60 7.71 18.75
N GLU A 444 32.52 7.61 19.52
CA GLU A 444 31.23 8.23 19.24
C GLU A 444 31.36 9.76 19.18
N GLN A 445 32.04 10.38 20.14
CA GLN A 445 32.31 11.82 20.14
C GLN A 445 33.15 12.26 18.92
N ARG A 446 34.23 11.53 18.60
CA ARG A 446 35.03 11.82 17.40
C ARG A 446 34.22 11.64 16.12
N ARG A 447 33.22 10.73 16.10
CA ARG A 447 32.32 10.55 14.95
C ARG A 447 31.33 11.71 14.81
N MET A 448 30.83 12.30 15.90
CA MET A 448 30.04 13.52 15.85
C MET A 448 30.85 14.72 15.36
N ALA A 449 32.10 14.85 15.83
CA ALA A 449 33.02 15.91 15.39
C ALA A 449 33.36 15.82 13.89
N GLN A 450 33.30 14.63 13.29
CA GLN A 450 33.38 14.44 11.84
C GLN A 450 32.06 14.78 11.13
N LEU A 451 30.91 14.44 11.73
CA LEU A 451 29.61 14.66 11.12
C LEU A 451 29.18 16.14 11.11
N ILE A 452 29.60 16.95 12.08
CA ILE A 452 29.15 18.35 12.19
C ILE A 452 29.51 19.21 10.97
N PHE A 453 30.63 18.90 10.29
CA PHE A 453 31.01 19.54 9.02
C PHE A 453 29.96 19.38 7.91
N SER A 454 29.11 18.34 7.95
CA SER A 454 28.02 18.16 6.98
C SER A 454 26.83 19.13 7.18
N THR A 455 26.87 19.97 8.21
CA THR A 455 25.78 20.90 8.57
C THR A 455 26.18 22.37 8.55
N SER A 456 27.46 22.69 8.33
CA SER A 456 28.03 24.02 8.61
C SER A 456 29.36 24.27 7.89
N TYR A 457 29.78 25.54 7.79
CA TYR A 457 31.07 25.95 7.18
C TYR A 457 32.29 25.77 8.11
N LEU A 458 32.15 24.95 9.17
CA LEU A 458 33.17 24.78 10.21
C LEU A 458 34.52 24.26 9.69
N GLU A 459 34.55 23.61 8.52
CA GLU A 459 35.80 23.21 7.86
C GLU A 459 36.64 24.44 7.48
N TYR A 460 36.03 25.45 6.84
CA TYR A 460 36.69 26.72 6.51
C TYR A 460 37.17 27.44 7.78
N CYS A 461 36.39 27.41 8.86
CA CYS A 461 36.79 27.99 10.14
C CYS A 461 38.01 27.28 10.75
N SER A 462 38.09 25.94 10.60
CA SER A 462 39.06 25.08 11.27
C SER A 462 40.46 25.08 10.66
N VAL A 463 40.61 25.46 9.38
CA VAL A 463 41.92 25.51 8.70
C VAL A 463 42.87 26.46 9.44
N ASP A 464 44.13 26.05 9.60
CA ASP A 464 45.19 26.80 10.29
C ASP A 464 44.76 27.34 11.68
N ASN A 465 44.02 26.52 12.42
CA ASN A 465 43.55 26.83 13.77
C ASN A 465 44.70 27.12 14.74
N ILE A 466 44.44 27.93 15.76
CA ILE A 466 45.47 28.47 16.66
C ILE A 466 46.17 27.40 17.51
N TYR A 467 45.58 26.20 17.61
CA TYR A 467 46.16 25.06 18.32
C TYR A 467 47.04 24.17 17.43
N ALA A 468 47.12 24.44 16.12
CA ALA A 468 47.79 23.61 15.11
C ALA A 468 47.35 22.13 15.12
N THR A 469 46.07 21.88 15.46
CA THR A 469 45.47 20.54 15.54
C THR A 469 44.76 20.16 14.25
N ASP A 470 44.51 18.86 14.04
CA ASP A 470 43.62 18.42 12.96
C ASP A 470 42.18 18.93 13.19
N LEU A 471 41.45 19.14 12.09
CA LEU A 471 40.14 19.80 12.13
C LEU A 471 39.13 19.02 12.99
N THR A 472 39.20 17.68 13.00
CA THR A 472 38.29 16.85 13.81
C THR A 472 38.60 17.00 15.30
N THR A 473 39.89 17.03 15.69
CA THR A 473 40.28 17.28 17.08
C THR A 473 39.87 18.69 17.55
N LEU A 474 39.95 19.69 16.68
CA LEU A 474 39.43 21.03 16.96
C LEU A 474 37.92 21.03 17.21
N GLN A 475 37.12 20.45 16.31
CA GLN A 475 35.66 20.41 16.45
C GLN A 475 35.19 19.52 17.59
N LEU A 476 35.93 18.47 17.92
CA LEU A 476 35.70 17.67 19.11
C LEU A 476 35.82 18.53 20.37
N ARG A 477 36.87 19.35 20.48
CA ARG A 477 37.11 20.24 21.63
C ARG A 477 36.14 21.43 21.70
N GLN A 478 35.78 22.03 20.57
CA GLN A 478 34.95 23.24 20.53
C GLN A 478 33.44 22.96 20.46
N ASN A 479 33.00 22.08 19.57
CA ASN A 479 31.59 21.97 19.19
C ASN A 479 30.92 20.63 19.56
N ILE A 480 31.65 19.68 20.15
CA ILE A 480 31.09 18.43 20.67
C ILE A 480 31.21 18.35 22.20
N GLN A 481 32.44 18.41 22.73
CA GLN A 481 32.70 18.21 24.17
C GLN A 481 31.99 19.22 25.10
N PRO A 482 31.92 20.53 24.79
CA PRO A 482 31.19 21.48 25.64
C PRO A 482 29.68 21.28 25.64
N PHE A 483 29.13 20.68 24.58
CA PHE A 483 27.69 20.57 24.33
C PHE A 483 27.12 19.15 24.57
N LEU A 484 27.86 18.25 25.20
CA LEU A 484 27.43 16.86 25.42
C LEU A 484 26.11 16.73 26.21
N GLN A 485 25.70 17.74 26.97
CA GLN A 485 24.41 17.77 27.67
C GLN A 485 23.23 18.12 26.74
N GLN A 486 23.47 18.89 25.67
CA GLN A 486 22.50 19.35 24.67
C GLN A 486 22.46 18.41 23.44
N ILE A 487 23.45 17.52 23.32
CA ILE A 487 23.54 16.51 22.27
C ILE A 487 22.72 15.27 22.63
N SER A 488 21.90 14.82 21.68
CA SER A 488 21.30 13.49 21.62
C SER A 488 21.84 12.74 20.42
N MET A 489 22.65 11.70 20.65
CA MET A 489 23.11 10.79 19.60
C MET A 489 21.95 9.94 19.08
N ILE A 490 21.95 9.66 17.79
CA ILE A 490 20.88 8.94 17.08
C ILE A 490 21.42 7.59 16.61
N TYR A 491 20.72 6.51 16.94
CA TYR A 491 21.03 5.14 16.51
C TYR A 491 19.83 4.57 15.75
N ASN A 492 20.07 3.64 14.83
CA ASN A 492 18.99 2.82 14.28
C ASN A 492 18.59 1.71 15.27
N SER A 493 17.51 0.98 14.97
CA SER A 493 17.04 -0.14 15.77
C SER A 493 18.04 -1.29 15.96
N GLN A 494 19.12 -1.36 15.16
CA GLN A 494 20.19 -2.35 15.28
C GLN A 494 21.31 -1.90 16.25
N GLY A 495 21.18 -0.74 16.90
CA GLY A 495 22.22 -0.20 17.78
C GLY A 495 23.44 0.36 17.03
N LYS A 496 23.36 0.56 15.71
CA LYS A 496 24.37 1.33 14.95
C LYS A 496 24.07 2.82 15.13
N MET A 497 25.06 3.61 15.55
CA MET A 497 24.96 5.07 15.52
C MET A 497 24.75 5.52 14.06
N ILE A 498 23.68 6.27 13.80
CA ILE A 498 23.35 6.80 12.47
C ILE A 498 23.35 8.33 12.39
N GLY A 499 23.53 9.04 13.51
CA GLY A 499 23.54 10.49 13.51
C GLY A 499 23.64 11.11 14.91
N PHE A 500 23.40 12.42 14.98
CA PHE A 500 23.17 13.13 16.24
C PHE A 500 22.30 14.39 16.02
N LEU A 501 21.73 14.86 17.11
CA LEU A 501 20.99 16.11 17.26
C LEU A 501 21.68 16.93 18.36
N ASN A 502 21.98 18.20 18.11
CA ASN A 502 22.38 19.19 19.10
C ASN A 502 21.28 20.26 19.14
N ALA A 503 20.47 20.28 20.20
CA ALA A 503 19.37 21.23 20.35
C ALA A 503 19.01 21.50 21.81
N ALA A 504 18.81 22.78 22.14
CA ALA A 504 18.49 23.28 23.48
C ALA A 504 17.83 24.66 23.39
N SER A 505 17.42 25.25 24.52
CA SER A 505 16.99 26.66 24.49
C SER A 505 18.16 27.61 24.19
N ILE A 506 17.90 28.74 23.51
CA ILE A 506 18.96 29.76 23.26
C ILE A 506 19.62 30.18 24.58
N LYS A 507 18.81 30.39 25.62
CA LYS A 507 19.27 30.69 26.98
C LYS A 507 20.22 29.63 27.58
N GLU A 508 20.09 28.36 27.23
CA GLU A 508 21.02 27.31 27.66
C GLU A 508 22.35 27.40 26.90
N TYR A 509 22.33 27.69 25.60
CA TYR A 509 23.54 27.90 24.81
C TYR A 509 24.37 29.10 25.30
N ASP A 510 23.73 30.23 25.63
CA ASP A 510 24.40 31.44 26.16
C ASP A 510 25.24 31.19 27.43
N GLN A 511 24.94 30.12 28.17
CA GLN A 511 25.65 29.77 29.42
C GLN A 511 26.90 28.91 29.17
N ILE A 512 27.06 28.33 27.98
CA ILE A 512 28.14 27.40 27.65
C ILE A 512 29.36 28.18 27.11
N LYS A 513 30.43 28.21 27.89
CA LYS A 513 31.68 28.88 27.49
C LYS A 513 32.55 27.94 26.66
N VAL A 514 32.74 28.27 25.39
CA VAL A 514 33.62 27.57 24.45
C VAL A 514 34.91 28.36 24.25
N GLU A 515 36.05 27.66 24.16
CA GLU A 515 37.31 28.31 23.76
C GLU A 515 37.32 28.60 22.25
N TYR A 516 37.62 29.84 21.86
CA TYR A 516 37.70 30.23 20.45
C TYR A 516 39.00 29.73 19.81
N GLY A 517 38.94 28.62 19.06
CA GLY A 517 40.10 27.99 18.42
C GLY A 517 40.39 28.37 16.97
N TYR A 518 39.49 29.11 16.31
CA TYR A 518 39.69 29.52 14.91
C TYR A 518 40.74 30.63 14.77
N ARG A 519 41.31 30.75 13.56
CA ARG A 519 42.18 31.87 13.20
C ARG A 519 41.43 33.21 13.26
N LYS A 520 42.12 34.30 13.56
CA LYS A 520 41.50 35.61 13.89
C LYS A 520 40.64 36.17 12.76
N GLU A 521 40.98 35.84 11.52
CA GLU A 521 40.32 36.27 10.28
C GLU A 521 38.91 35.67 10.11
N VAL A 522 38.59 34.61 10.86
CA VAL A 522 37.27 33.97 10.90
C VAL A 522 36.33 34.66 11.91
N ARG A 523 36.87 35.43 12.87
CA ARG A 523 36.06 36.01 13.96
C ARG A 523 34.90 36.90 13.49
N PRO A 524 35.08 37.83 12.52
CA PRO A 524 33.97 38.66 12.06
C PRO A 524 32.82 37.86 11.40
N LEU A 525 33.12 36.68 10.86
CA LEU A 525 32.13 35.76 10.29
C LEU A 525 31.35 35.02 11.40
N ASP A 526 32.04 34.61 12.46
CA ASP A 526 31.43 33.96 13.64
C ASP A 526 30.50 34.95 14.36
N GLU A 527 31.00 36.16 14.64
CA GLU A 527 30.24 37.26 15.24
C GLU A 527 29.00 37.64 14.41
N ALA A 528 29.12 37.67 13.06
CA ALA A 528 27.99 37.96 12.18
C ALA A 528 26.92 36.84 12.15
N TYR A 529 27.31 35.57 12.37
CA TYR A 529 26.37 34.46 12.51
C TYR A 529 25.61 34.53 13.85
N ASP A 530 26.33 34.80 14.94
CA ASP A 530 25.73 34.97 16.27
C ASP A 530 24.76 36.17 16.29
N ASP A 531 25.15 37.31 15.72
CA ASP A 531 24.26 38.48 15.55
C ASP A 531 22.99 38.13 14.75
N PHE A 532 23.11 37.30 13.70
CA PHE A 532 21.97 36.86 12.91
C PHE A 532 21.03 35.93 13.69
N VAL A 533 21.56 34.96 14.43
CA VAL A 533 20.77 34.08 15.30
C VAL A 533 20.06 34.89 16.39
N ASN A 534 20.78 35.82 17.03
CA ASN A 534 20.26 36.69 18.08
C ASN A 534 19.20 37.69 17.59
N HIS A 535 19.25 38.11 16.31
CA HIS A 535 18.26 39.02 15.73
C HIS A 535 16.88 38.37 15.53
N TYR A 536 16.85 37.10 15.11
CA TYR A 536 15.59 36.40 14.78
C TYR A 536 15.14 35.41 15.87
N GLY A 537 16.04 34.98 16.75
CA GLY A 537 15.78 34.10 17.89
C GLY A 537 15.13 34.81 19.08
N GLN A 538 14.56 34.02 19.98
CA GLN A 538 14.04 34.44 21.28
C GLN A 538 14.61 33.53 22.37
N PRO A 539 14.84 34.01 23.61
CA PRO A 539 15.43 33.19 24.67
C PRO A 539 14.63 31.93 25.04
N ASP A 540 13.34 31.89 24.71
CA ASP A 540 12.40 30.77 24.88
C ASP A 540 12.14 29.96 23.59
N ASP A 541 13.05 30.04 22.62
CA ASP A 541 13.07 29.15 21.45
C ASP A 541 13.85 27.86 21.73
N TYR A 542 13.37 26.74 21.20
CA TYR A 542 14.15 25.50 21.12
C TYR A 542 15.02 25.53 19.85
N PHE A 543 16.26 25.99 20.00
CA PHE A 543 17.20 26.17 18.89
C PHE A 543 17.93 24.87 18.55
N VAL A 544 17.85 24.47 17.29
CA VAL A 544 18.58 23.32 16.74
C VAL A 544 19.90 23.82 16.16
N CYS A 545 20.96 23.72 16.94
CA CYS A 545 22.32 24.05 16.53
C CYS A 545 22.85 23.08 15.45
N SER A 546 22.50 21.79 15.52
CA SER A 546 22.85 20.81 14.48
C SER A 546 21.91 19.61 14.45
N VAL A 547 21.60 19.10 13.26
CA VAL A 547 21.03 17.76 13.08
C VAL A 547 21.74 17.08 11.91
N ALA A 548 22.46 15.99 12.18
CA ALA A 548 23.32 15.33 11.21
C ALA A 548 23.07 13.82 11.20
N PHE A 549 22.95 13.24 10.01
CA PHE A 549 22.93 11.79 9.81
C PHE A 549 24.16 11.34 9.02
N LEU A 550 24.63 10.12 9.28
CA LEU A 550 25.57 9.40 8.42
C LEU A 550 25.08 9.45 6.96
N PRO A 551 25.95 9.75 5.97
CA PRO A 551 25.55 9.86 4.58
C PRO A 551 24.76 8.65 4.05
N GLU A 552 25.11 7.43 4.46
CA GLU A 552 24.43 6.20 4.01
C GLU A 552 23.05 5.94 4.67
N GLU A 553 22.63 6.82 5.59
CA GLU A 553 21.34 6.75 6.31
C GLU A 553 20.40 7.92 5.95
N GLN A 554 20.91 8.93 5.21
CA GLN A 554 20.11 10.03 4.69
C GLN A 554 19.10 9.57 3.62
N GLY A 555 18.08 10.39 3.37
CA GLY A 555 17.03 10.10 2.37
C GLY A 555 16.03 9.01 2.76
N LYS A 556 16.32 8.19 3.78
CA LYS A 556 15.43 7.13 4.25
C LYS A 556 14.19 7.65 5.02
N GLY A 557 14.09 8.94 5.35
CA GLY A 557 12.89 9.50 5.98
C GLY A 557 12.87 9.51 7.52
N TYR A 558 13.98 9.13 8.16
CA TYR A 558 14.19 9.19 9.61
C TYR A 558 13.86 10.56 10.26
N PHE A 559 13.95 11.67 9.52
CA PHE A 559 13.76 13.02 10.07
C PHE A 559 12.40 13.25 10.74
N ASN A 560 11.32 12.58 10.32
CA ASN A 560 10.00 12.68 10.96
C ASN A 560 10.07 12.37 12.48
N GLN A 561 10.90 11.40 12.85
CA GLN A 561 11.06 10.97 14.23
C GLN A 561 11.95 11.93 15.03
N VAL A 562 12.98 12.49 14.38
CA VAL A 562 13.83 13.53 14.98
C VAL A 562 13.02 14.80 15.26
N LEU A 563 12.15 15.22 14.34
CA LEU A 563 11.27 16.37 14.56
C LEU A 563 10.27 16.10 15.69
N SER A 564 9.66 14.92 15.73
CA SER A 564 8.76 14.54 16.83
C SER A 564 9.46 14.61 18.19
N ARG A 565 10.73 14.21 18.25
CA ARG A 565 11.56 14.29 19.45
C ARG A 565 11.88 15.75 19.84
N MET A 566 12.21 16.62 18.89
CA MET A 566 12.38 18.06 19.13
C MET A 566 11.11 18.70 19.71
N ILE A 567 9.93 18.37 19.15
CA ILE A 567 8.62 18.87 19.59
C ILE A 567 8.34 18.46 21.04
N GLU A 568 8.62 17.21 21.40
CA GLU A 568 8.49 16.69 22.77
C GLU A 568 9.38 17.47 23.75
N GLN A 569 10.67 17.61 23.43
CA GLN A 569 11.65 18.27 24.31
C GLN A 569 11.35 19.76 24.49
N ALA A 570 10.99 20.46 23.41
CA ALA A 570 10.61 21.87 23.47
C ALA A 570 9.35 22.09 24.33
N LYS A 571 8.33 21.22 24.20
CA LYS A 571 7.10 21.28 25.02
C LYS A 571 7.36 20.98 26.49
N GLN A 572 8.24 20.04 26.81
CA GLN A 572 8.66 19.76 28.19
C GLN A 572 9.32 20.98 28.86
N GLN A 573 10.12 21.73 28.09
CA GLN A 573 10.74 22.99 28.54
C GLN A 573 9.79 24.22 28.48
N LYS A 574 8.53 24.05 28.03
CA LYS A 574 7.51 25.10 27.82
C LYS A 574 7.93 26.19 26.83
N LEU A 575 8.75 25.82 25.84
CA LEU A 575 9.19 26.68 24.75
C LEU A 575 8.09 26.79 23.69
N ARG A 576 8.10 27.86 22.89
CA ARG A 576 6.98 28.23 22.01
C ARG A 576 7.15 27.86 20.55
N ARG A 577 8.40 27.77 20.09
CA ARG A 577 8.76 27.37 18.72
C ARG A 577 10.08 26.60 18.72
N ILE A 578 10.24 25.74 17.72
CA ILE A 578 11.53 25.16 17.35
C ILE A 578 12.13 26.07 16.29
N THR A 579 13.38 26.50 16.46
CA THR A 579 14.09 27.32 15.48
C THR A 579 15.36 26.65 14.99
N LEU A 580 15.72 26.90 13.74
CA LEU A 580 16.95 26.36 13.16
C LEU A 580 17.49 27.31 12.09
N CYS A 581 18.81 27.26 11.91
CA CYS A 581 19.48 27.85 10.75
C CYS A 581 19.71 26.77 9.69
N VAL A 582 19.38 27.06 8.43
CA VAL A 582 19.64 26.15 7.32
C VAL A 582 20.02 26.95 6.07
N TRP A 583 21.09 26.54 5.41
CA TRP A 583 21.50 27.10 4.12
C TRP A 583 20.38 26.95 3.08
N GLN A 584 20.06 28.01 2.35
CA GLN A 584 18.95 28.01 1.39
C GLN A 584 19.14 26.94 0.30
N SER A 585 20.38 26.68 -0.10
CA SER A 585 20.69 25.60 -1.05
C SER A 585 20.50 24.17 -0.49
N SER A 586 20.38 23.99 0.83
CA SER A 586 20.32 22.67 1.46
C SER A 586 18.99 21.95 1.19
N PRO A 587 19.00 20.67 0.74
CA PRO A 587 17.80 19.86 0.55
C PRO A 587 16.92 19.71 1.81
N ALA A 588 17.53 19.85 3.00
CA ALA A 588 16.82 19.77 4.27
C ALA A 588 15.78 20.90 4.43
N SER A 589 16.03 22.10 3.88
CA SER A 589 15.12 23.25 3.94
C SER A 589 13.72 22.93 3.40
N MET A 590 13.63 22.18 2.30
CA MET A 590 12.36 21.77 1.69
C MET A 590 11.63 20.69 2.51
N ILE A 591 12.38 19.82 3.20
CA ILE A 591 11.81 18.85 4.14
C ILE A 591 11.19 19.60 5.33
N TYR A 592 11.89 20.60 5.86
CA TYR A 592 11.40 21.41 6.98
C TYR A 592 10.14 22.18 6.59
N ARG A 593 10.09 22.83 5.41
CA ARG A 593 8.88 23.48 4.88
C ARG A 593 7.70 22.50 4.74
N LYS A 594 7.92 21.31 4.18
CA LYS A 594 6.89 20.24 4.11
C LYS A 594 6.45 19.71 5.48
N LYS A 595 7.21 19.98 6.54
CA LYS A 595 6.88 19.65 7.93
C LYS A 595 6.31 20.83 8.72
N GLY A 596 6.05 21.97 8.07
CA GLY A 596 5.42 23.14 8.68
C GLY A 596 6.38 24.20 9.21
N PHE A 597 7.68 24.14 8.90
CA PHE A 597 8.60 25.24 9.23
C PHE A 597 8.44 26.40 8.25
N GLU A 598 8.28 27.60 8.79
CA GLU A 598 8.23 28.86 8.06
C GLU A 598 9.60 29.55 8.06
N VAL A 599 9.88 30.41 7.08
CA VAL A 599 11.11 31.22 7.03
C VAL A 599 10.84 32.56 7.70
N ILE A 600 11.65 32.90 8.70
CA ILE A 600 11.48 34.13 9.52
C ILE A 600 12.57 35.17 9.20
N GLY A 601 13.76 34.74 8.76
CA GLY A 601 14.89 35.63 8.47
C GLY A 601 15.86 35.05 7.44
N THR A 602 16.72 35.90 6.86
CA THR A 602 17.73 35.50 5.87
C THR A 602 19.00 36.33 6.01
N MET A 603 20.16 35.68 6.04
CA MET A 603 21.49 36.32 6.09
C MET A 603 22.12 36.30 4.70
N THR A 604 22.50 37.48 4.20
CA THR A 604 23.12 37.66 2.88
C THR A 604 24.54 38.23 2.93
N ASN A 605 25.02 38.67 4.10
CA ASN A 605 26.28 39.40 4.24
C ASN A 605 27.50 38.60 3.75
N GLU A 606 27.46 37.28 3.89
CA GLU A 606 28.54 36.36 3.51
C GLU A 606 28.22 35.61 2.20
N MET A 607 27.21 36.07 1.46
CA MET A 607 26.84 35.50 0.15
C MET A 607 27.98 35.57 -0.86
N THR A 608 28.86 36.59 -0.81
CA THR A 608 30.05 36.62 -1.69
C THR A 608 31.08 35.55 -1.33
N ARG A 609 31.15 35.12 -0.06
CA ARG A 609 32.13 34.13 0.43
C ARG A 609 31.66 32.70 0.21
N PHE A 610 30.38 32.41 0.49
CA PHE A 610 29.80 31.06 0.40
C PHE A 610 28.90 30.83 -0.82
N ASN A 611 28.58 31.88 -1.57
CA ASN A 611 27.66 31.85 -2.72
C ASN A 611 26.25 31.32 -2.37
N ASP A 612 25.82 31.50 -1.12
CA ASP A 612 24.52 31.05 -0.61
C ASP A 612 24.02 31.99 0.51
N GLN A 613 22.75 31.83 0.88
CA GLN A 613 22.07 32.59 1.93
C GLN A 613 21.69 31.65 3.08
N LEU A 614 21.84 32.11 4.33
CA LEU A 614 21.41 31.32 5.49
C LEU A 614 19.98 31.70 5.86
N LEU A 615 19.08 30.72 5.90
CA LEU A 615 17.70 30.91 6.34
C LEU A 615 17.57 30.66 7.84
N PHE A 616 16.90 31.55 8.56
CA PHE A 616 16.38 31.28 9.89
C PHE A 616 14.93 30.79 9.76
N MET A 617 14.65 29.58 10.24
CA MET A 617 13.34 28.94 10.13
C MET A 617 12.74 28.65 11.50
N ALA A 618 11.40 28.70 11.60
CA ALA A 618 10.67 28.42 12.82
C ALA A 618 9.47 27.47 12.60
N PHE A 619 9.22 26.60 13.57
CA PHE A 619 8.03 25.76 13.67
C PHE A 619 7.30 26.04 14.99
N SER A 620 6.04 26.45 14.92
CA SER A 620 5.20 26.75 16.09
C SER A 620 4.67 25.46 16.72
N LEU A 621 4.68 25.39 18.06
CA LEU A 621 4.44 24.16 18.83
C LEU A 621 2.99 23.94 19.29
#